data_AF-A0A5A7YDG1-F1
#
_entry.id   AF-A0A5A7YDG1-F1
#
_cell.length_a   1.000
_cell.length_b   1.000
_cell.length_c   1.000
_cell.angle_alpha   90.00
_cell.angle_beta   90.00
_cell.angle_gamma   90.00
#
_symmetry.space_group_name_H-M   'P 1'
#
loop_
_entity.id
_entity.type
_entity.pdbx_description
1 polymer ?
#
loop_
_entity_poly.entity_id
_entity_poly.type
_entity_poly.pdbx_seq_one_letter_code
_entity_poly.pdbx_strand_id
1 'polypeptide(L)' 'MAAIGGAKYAGVRRFVLVSVFPEAWRERDEGEGFEHYIRVKKDADVKLTRSGLDRVILRDVPISDAVAANVHR' A
#
# COMPACT_ATOMS: atom_id res chain seq x y z
N MET A 1 -11.82 -3.70 -2.52
CA MET A 1 -12.37 -4.88 -1.82
C MET A 1 -12.64 -6.04 -2.75
N ALA A 2 -13.19 -5.80 -3.95
CA ALA A 2 -13.36 -6.83 -4.97
C ALA A 2 -12.10 -7.66 -5.23
N ALA A 3 -10.91 -7.05 -5.28
CA ALA A 3 -9.65 -7.78 -5.49
C ALA A 3 -9.33 -8.82 -4.40
N ILE A 4 -9.52 -8.48 -3.11
CA ILE A 4 -9.27 -9.42 -2.01
C ILE A 4 -10.30 -10.55 -2.03
N GLY A 5 -11.57 -10.22 -2.26
CA GLY A 5 -12.63 -11.22 -2.37
C GLY A 5 -12.42 -12.17 -3.55
N GLY A 6 -12.05 -11.62 -4.71
CA GLY A 6 -11.72 -12.40 -5.91
C GLY A 6 -10.49 -13.28 -5.70
N ALA A 7 -9.45 -12.78 -5.03
CA ALA A 7 -8.26 -13.57 -4.72
C ALA A 7 -8.58 -14.77 -3.82
N LYS A 8 -9.45 -14.58 -2.82
CA LYS A 8 -9.94 -15.69 -1.98
C LYS A 8 -10.74 -16.70 -2.80
N TYR A 9 -11.68 -16.22 -3.60
CA TYR A 9 -12.51 -17.08 -4.44
C TYR A 9 -11.68 -17.92 -5.42
N ALA A 10 -10.67 -17.31 -6.02
CA ALA A 10 -9.77 -17.97 -6.96
C ALA A 10 -8.68 -18.83 -6.30
N GLY A 11 -8.65 -18.94 -4.96
CA GLY A 11 -7.64 -19.73 -4.26
C GLY A 11 -6.21 -19.20 -4.43
N VAL A 12 -6.05 -17.89 -4.60
CA VAL A 12 -4.73 -17.27 -4.78
C VAL A 12 -3.86 -17.51 -3.55
N ARG A 13 -2.67 -18.08 -3.77
CA ARG A 13 -1.74 -18.43 -2.69
C ARG A 13 -0.99 -17.24 -2.10
N ARG A 14 -0.76 -16.16 -2.86
CA ARG A 14 0.00 -14.99 -2.39
C ARG A 14 -0.58 -13.70 -2.95
N PHE A 15 -0.75 -12.71 -2.09
CA PHE A 15 -1.28 -11.40 -2.46
C PHE A 15 -0.28 -10.29 -2.10
N VAL A 16 0.06 -9.44 -3.06
CA VAL A 16 0.95 -8.29 -2.83
C VAL A 16 0.16 -6.99 -2.91
N LEU A 17 0.30 -6.15 -1.89
CA LEU A 17 -0.27 -4.79 -1.87
C LEU A 17 0.86 -3.77 -1.81
N VAL A 18 0.85 -2.82 -2.77
CA VAL A 18 1.69 -1.63 -2.72
C VAL A 18 0.94 -0.50 -2.03
N SER A 19 1.46 -0.10 -0.89
CA SER A 19 0.88 0.86 0.04
C SER A 19 1.89 1.93 0.43
N VAL A 20 1.48 2.81 1.32
CA VAL A 20 2.28 3.94 1.81
C VAL A 20 1.93 4.19 3.26
N PHE A 21 2.93 4.55 4.08
CA PHE A 21 2.68 5.20 5.36
C PHE A 21 3.24 6.63 5.36
N PRO A 22 2.48 7.59 5.89
CA PRO A 22 2.82 9.00 5.80
C PRO A 22 3.72 9.46 6.95
N GLU A 23 4.46 8.58 7.64
CA GLU A 23 5.25 9.03 8.80
C GLU A 23 6.22 10.18 8.46
N ALA A 24 6.72 10.22 7.21
CA ALA A 24 7.59 11.31 6.73
C ALA A 24 6.84 12.53 6.15
N TRP A 25 5.51 12.48 6.01
CA TRP A 25 4.69 13.51 5.32
C TRP A 25 3.58 14.11 6.17
N ARG A 26 3.34 13.58 7.39
CA ARG A 26 2.35 14.13 8.33
C ARG A 26 2.58 15.59 8.72
N GLU A 27 3.81 16.08 8.63
CA GLU A 27 4.15 17.47 8.95
C GLU A 27 3.89 18.43 7.77
N ARG A 28 3.53 17.90 6.59
CA ARG A 28 3.14 18.69 5.42
C ARG A 28 1.62 18.71 5.35
N ASP A 29 1.04 19.90 5.45
CA ASP A 29 -0.41 20.12 5.34
C ASP A 29 -0.84 19.98 3.87
N GLU A 30 -0.91 18.74 3.37
CA GLU A 30 -1.12 18.45 1.95
C GLU A 30 -2.60 18.43 1.50
N GLY A 31 -3.51 18.96 2.32
CA GLY A 31 -4.91 19.15 1.99
C GLY A 31 -5.75 17.86 1.94
N GLU A 32 -7.05 18.01 1.63
CA GLU A 32 -8.06 16.95 1.75
C GLU A 32 -7.79 15.72 0.88
N GLY A 33 -7.24 15.93 -0.33
CA GLY A 33 -6.92 14.85 -1.26
C GLY A 33 -5.87 13.89 -0.70
N PHE A 34 -4.86 14.42 -0.02
CA PHE A 34 -3.81 13.63 0.62
C PHE A 34 -4.37 12.82 1.80
N GLU A 35 -5.16 13.45 2.66
CA GLU A 35 -5.81 12.76 3.78
C GLU A 35 -6.75 11.64 3.32
N HIS A 36 -7.52 11.88 2.25
CA HIS A 36 -8.34 10.84 1.64
C HIS A 36 -7.48 9.68 1.11
N TYR A 37 -6.42 9.99 0.38
CA TYR A 37 -5.49 9.00 -0.18
C TYR A 37 -4.88 8.11 0.91
N ILE A 38 -4.33 8.72 1.97
CA ILE A 38 -3.75 8.02 3.11
C ILE A 38 -4.80 7.16 3.82
N ARG A 39 -5.99 7.70 4.07
CA ARG A 39 -7.08 6.96 4.70
C ARG A 39 -7.42 5.70 3.90
N VAL A 40 -7.57 5.82 2.59
CA VAL A 40 -7.90 4.69 1.70
C VAL A 40 -6.78 3.64 1.69
N LYS A 41 -5.51 4.06 1.62
CA LYS A 41 -4.35 3.14 1.65
C LYS A 41 -4.26 2.38 2.97
N LYS A 42 -4.42 3.08 4.10
CA LYS A 42 -4.47 2.47 5.43
C LYS A 42 -5.64 1.49 5.57
N ASP A 43 -6.80 1.84 5.06
CA ASP A 43 -7.97 0.96 5.04
C ASP A 43 -7.73 -0.33 4.24
N ALA A 44 -7.02 -0.23 3.12
CA ALA A 44 -6.63 -1.39 2.31
C ALA A 44 -5.66 -2.31 3.07
N ASP A 45 -4.65 -1.73 3.73
CA ASP A 45 -3.72 -2.45 4.61
C ASP A 45 -4.46 -3.23 5.70
N VAL A 46 -5.39 -2.58 6.41
CA VAL A 46 -6.18 -3.18 7.50
C VAL A 46 -7.10 -4.29 7.00
N LYS A 47 -7.68 -4.13 5.81
CA LYS A 47 -8.58 -5.13 5.23
C LYS A 47 -7.80 -6.35 4.70
N LEU A 48 -6.65 -6.14 4.05
CA LEU A 48 -5.78 -7.23 3.60
C LEU A 48 -5.16 -7.98 4.78
N THR A 49 -4.52 -7.24 5.71
CA THR A 49 -4.78 -7.37 7.16
C THR A 49 -5.50 -8.63 7.67
N ARG A 50 -6.79 -8.40 7.82
CA ARG A 50 -7.80 -9.29 8.39
C ARG A 50 -8.31 -10.34 7.40
N SER A 51 -7.81 -10.37 6.17
CA SER A 51 -8.33 -11.26 5.13
C SER A 51 -7.88 -12.72 5.32
N GLY A 52 -6.75 -12.97 6.00
CA GLY A 52 -6.17 -14.31 6.14
C GLY A 52 -5.44 -14.83 4.90
N LEU A 53 -5.30 -14.03 3.84
CA LEU A 53 -4.43 -14.35 2.70
C LEU A 53 -2.96 -14.28 3.12
N ASP A 54 -2.13 -15.20 2.60
CA ASP A 54 -0.67 -15.05 2.64
C ASP A 54 -0.29 -13.84 1.78
N ARG A 55 0.46 -12.90 2.38
CA ARG A 55 0.52 -11.54 1.89
C ARG A 55 1.83 -10.84 2.19
N VAL A 56 2.20 -9.98 1.24
CA VAL A 56 3.27 -8.99 1.37
C VAL A 56 2.64 -7.61 1.20
N ILE A 57 2.94 -6.69 2.11
CA ILE A 57 2.59 -5.28 1.98
C ILE A 57 3.89 -4.52 1.80
N LEU A 58 4.13 -4.02 0.58
CA LEU A 58 5.24 -3.12 0.29
C LEU A 58 4.78 -1.71 0.63
N ARG A 59 5.47 -1.06 1.58
CA ARG A 59 5.20 0.33 1.96
C ARG A 59 6.29 1.20 1.41
N ASP A 60 5.96 1.93 0.36
CA ASP A 60 6.94 2.70 -0.39
C ASP A 60 7.10 4.11 0.20
N VAL A 61 8.25 4.69 -0.15
CA VAL A 61 8.54 6.12 0.00
C VAL A 61 8.02 6.87 -1.25
N PRO A 62 8.03 8.21 -1.25
CA PRO A 62 7.65 9.00 -2.42
C PRO A 62 8.39 8.51 -3.68
N ILE A 63 7.61 8.22 -4.70
CA ILE A 63 8.10 7.67 -5.96
C ILE A 63 8.45 8.84 -6.87
N SER A 64 9.57 8.73 -7.57
CA SER A 64 9.98 9.63 -8.64
C SER A 64 10.14 8.82 -9.93
N ASP A 65 9.90 9.45 -11.07
CA ASP A 65 10.16 8.85 -12.40
C ASP A 65 11.66 8.78 -12.71
N ALA A 66 12.51 9.39 -11.88
CA ALA A 66 13.95 9.28 -12.00
C ALA A 66 14.40 7.83 -11.80
N VAL A 67 15.34 7.39 -12.64
CA VAL A 67 15.96 6.06 -12.51
C VAL A 67 16.58 5.95 -11.12
N ALA A 68 16.09 5.00 -10.31
CA ALA A 68 16.70 4.69 -9.03
C ALA A 68 18.15 4.25 -9.29
N ALA A 69 19.12 5.06 -8.86
CA ALA A 69 20.51 4.65 -8.87
C ALA A 69 20.62 3.42 -7.96
N ASN A 70 21.08 2.28 -8.48
CA ASN A 70 21.27 1.07 -7.69
C ASN A 70 22.21 1.39 -6.50
N VAL A 71 21.64 1.53 -5.30
CA VAL A 71 22.38 1.93 -4.09
C VAL A 71 23.06 0.74 -3.39
N HIS A 72 23.14 -0.42 -4.03
CA HIS A 72 23.79 -1.60 -3.50
C HIS A 72 24.92 -2.04 -4.44
N ARG A 73 26.13 -1.60 -4.10
CA ARG A 73 27.39 -2.18 -4.56
C ARG A 73 28.17 -2.67 -3.34
#